data_AF-A0A830C551-F1
#
_entry.id   AF-A0A830C551-F1
#
_cell.length_a   1.000
_cell.length_b   1.000
_cell.length_c   1.000
_cell.angle_alpha   90.00
_cell.angle_beta   90.00
_cell.angle_gamma   90.00
#
_symmetry.space_group_name_H-M   'P 1'
#
loop_
_entity.id
_entity.type
_entity.pdbx_description
1 polymer ?
#
loop_
_entity_poly.entity_id
_entity_poly.type
_entity_poly.pdbx_seq_one_letter_code
_entity_poly.pdbx_strand_id
1 'polypeptide(L)'
;MRSIMNNTHLGPYPWMMRALETDISRMKTPVFYLNITKMKDYRKKRHPSIFRQSAPTRKNGSFFQECGHWCLPGVPDSWNELVFVVLVNSDQKNIIKHAIYVLIH
;
A
#
# COMPACT_ATOMS: atom_id res chain seq x y z
N MET A 1 18.33 -11.10 -1.67
CA MET A 1 17.48 -10.02 -1.10
C MET A 1 16.96 -10.49 0.26
N ARG A 2 17.41 -9.90 1.37
CA ARG A 2 17.00 -10.35 2.72
C ARG A 2 15.57 -9.86 3.00
N SER A 3 14.62 -10.78 3.10
CA SER A 3 13.22 -10.48 3.43
C SER A 3 13.15 -9.93 4.85
N ILE A 4 12.54 -8.76 5.04
CA ILE A 4 12.24 -8.25 6.37
C ILE A 4 10.99 -9.03 6.81
N MET A 5 11.16 -10.05 7.64
CA MET A 5 10.05 -10.83 8.22
C MET A 5 9.96 -10.67 9.74
N ASN A 6 10.78 -9.79 10.30
CA ASN A 6 10.82 -9.52 11.74
C ASN A 6 10.11 -8.21 12.05
N ASN A 7 9.25 -8.22 13.07
CA ASN A 7 8.51 -7.06 13.55
C ASN A 7 9.41 -5.94 14.10
N THR A 8 10.69 -6.24 14.38
CA THR A 8 11.68 -5.28 14.90
C THR A 8 11.97 -4.09 13.97
N HIS A 9 11.65 -4.18 12.68
CA HIS A 9 11.86 -3.11 11.70
C HIS A 9 10.57 -2.38 11.29
N LEU A 10 9.45 -2.68 11.95
CA LEU A 10 8.18 -2.01 11.73
C LEU A 10 8.16 -0.70 12.50
N GLY A 11 7.74 0.38 11.84
CA GLY A 11 7.49 1.65 12.52
C GLY A 11 6.26 1.56 13.42
N PRO A 12 6.05 2.52 14.33
CA PRO A 12 4.80 2.62 15.06
C PRO A 12 3.64 2.78 14.06
N TYR A 13 2.53 2.08 14.32
CA TYR A 13 1.34 2.18 13.48
C TYR A 13 0.85 3.65 13.45
N PRO A 14 0.76 4.30 12.27
CA PRO A 14 0.51 5.73 12.19
C PRO A 14 -0.82 6.13 12.85
N TRP A 15 -0.84 7.24 13.58
CA TRP A 15 -2.04 7.73 14.25
C TRP A 15 -3.17 8.05 13.25
N MET A 16 -2.84 8.56 12.06
CA MET A 16 -3.79 8.84 10.98
C MET A 16 -4.55 7.58 10.55
N MET A 17 -3.88 6.41 10.60
CA MET A 17 -4.55 5.16 10.26
C MET A 17 -5.60 4.76 11.29
N ARG A 18 -5.34 5.01 12.58
CA ARG A 18 -6.34 4.79 13.65
C ARG A 18 -7.53 5.73 13.51
N ALA A 19 -7.28 6.99 13.11
CA ALA A 19 -8.34 7.95 12.82
C ALA A 19 -9.20 7.47 11.65
N LEU A 20 -8.58 7.03 10.55
CA LEU A 20 -9.28 6.47 9.39
C LEU A 20 -10.12 5.23 9.76
N GLU A 21 -9.56 4.28 10.53
CA GLU A 21 -10.29 3.09 11.00
C GLU A 21 -11.49 3.47 11.88
N THR A 22 -11.34 4.51 12.72
CA THR A 22 -12.42 5.04 13.55
C THR A 22 -13.52 5.66 12.69
N ASP A 23 -13.15 6.46 11.68
CA ASP A 23 -14.13 7.10 10.79
C ASP A 23 -14.89 6.07 9.96
N ILE A 24 -14.18 5.07 9.40
CA ILE A 24 -14.79 3.96 8.65
C ILE A 24 -15.80 3.20 9.51
N SER A 25 -15.48 2.96 10.79
CA SER A 25 -16.38 2.27 11.73
C SER A 25 -17.69 3.03 12.00
N ARG A 26 -17.70 4.35 11.75
CA ARG A 26 -18.84 5.25 11.99
C ARG A 26 -19.64 5.54 10.71
N MET A 27 -19.19 5.06 9.55
CA MET A 27 -19.86 5.31 8.28
C MET A 27 -21.20 4.58 8.20
N LYS A 28 -22.25 5.28 7.74
CA LYS A 28 -23.58 4.69 7.50
C LYS A 28 -23.57 3.67 6.37
N THR A 29 -22.75 3.92 5.35
CA THR A 29 -22.51 2.98 4.25
C THR A 29 -21.40 2.04 4.67
N PRO A 30 -21.62 0.73 4.65
CA PRO A 30 -20.56 -0.21 5.00
C PRO A 30 -19.46 -0.16 3.92
N VAL A 31 -18.20 -0.20 4.34
CA VAL A 31 -17.01 -0.04 3.49
C VAL A 31 -16.08 -1.21 3.76
N PHE A 32 -15.52 -1.79 2.70
CA PHE A 32 -14.47 -2.78 2.86
C PHE A 32 -13.11 -2.08 2.94
N TYR A 33 -12.47 -2.21 4.10
CA TYR A 33 -11.18 -1.61 4.38
C TYR A 33 -10.05 -2.64 4.31
N LEU A 34 -9.12 -2.44 3.36
CA LEU A 34 -7.94 -3.30 3.20
C LEU A 34 -6.72 -2.65 3.87
N ASN A 35 -6.39 -3.08 5.08
CA ASN A 35 -5.22 -2.59 5.81
C ASN A 35 -3.91 -3.20 5.26
N ILE A 36 -3.25 -2.47 4.35
CA ILE A 36 -1.98 -2.86 3.73
C ILE A 36 -0.73 -2.32 4.45
N THR A 37 -0.88 -1.65 5.60
CA THR A 37 0.21 -0.93 6.29
C THR A 37 1.40 -1.84 6.60
N LYS A 38 1.15 -2.99 7.22
CA LYS A 38 2.20 -3.96 7.53
C LYS A 38 2.84 -4.55 6.26
N MET A 39 2.03 -4.79 5.23
CA MET A 39 2.52 -5.35 3.96
C MET A 39 3.47 -4.39 3.24
N LYS A 40 3.17 -3.09 3.27
CA LYS A 40 4.06 -2.04 2.78
C LYS A 40 5.38 -2.00 3.56
N ASP A 41 5.31 -2.06 4.88
CA ASP A 41 6.49 -1.98 5.73
C ASP A 41 7.49 -3.12 5.51
N TYR A 42 6.99 -4.33 5.26
CA TYR A 42 7.85 -5.47 4.90
C TYR A 42 8.52 -5.32 3.53
N ARG A 43 7.94 -4.51 2.64
CA ARG A 43 8.39 -4.35 1.24
C ARG A 43 9.09 -3.02 0.96
N LYS A 44 9.56 -2.28 1.98
CA LYS A 44 10.34 -1.01 1.89
C LYS A 44 11.49 -1.01 0.87
N LYS A 45 11.99 -2.16 0.42
CA LYS A 45 13.07 -2.27 -0.58
C LYS A 45 12.58 -2.34 -2.04
N ARG A 46 11.28 -2.25 -2.31
CA ARG A 46 10.69 -2.29 -3.66
C ARG A 46 10.34 -0.90 -4.24
N HIS A 47 10.89 0.16 -3.65
CA HIS A 47 10.81 1.51 -4.19
C HIS A 47 11.86 1.72 -5.29
N PRO A 48 11.57 2.55 -6.30
CA PRO A 48 12.52 2.84 -7.38
C PRO A 48 13.74 3.64 -6.90
N SER A 49 13.70 4.28 -5.72
CA SER A 49 14.83 5.06 -5.20
C SER A 49 15.31 6.05 -6.26
N ILE A 50 16.61 6.06 -6.58
CA ILE A 50 17.20 6.90 -7.64
C ILE A 50 16.84 6.42 -9.06
N PHE A 51 16.33 5.20 -9.21
CA PHE A 51 16.06 4.59 -10.51
C PHE A 51 14.83 5.16 -11.23
N ARG A 52 14.07 6.04 -10.58
CA ARG A 52 12.98 6.78 -11.22
C ARG A 52 13.47 7.93 -12.11
N GLN A 53 14.59 8.56 -11.78
CA GLN A 53 15.14 9.64 -12.58
C GLN A 53 15.74 9.12 -13.88
N SER A 54 15.70 9.92 -14.94
CA SER A 54 16.34 9.60 -16.22
C SER A 54 17.88 9.63 -16.11
N ALA A 55 18.58 8.86 -16.94
CA ALA A 55 20.05 8.85 -16.96
C ALA A 55 20.70 10.26 -17.02
N PRO A 56 20.20 11.25 -17.81
CA PRO A 56 20.76 12.60 -17.80
C PRO A 56 20.53 13.36 -16.49
N THR A 57 19.41 13.16 -15.79
CA THR A 57 19.13 13.83 -14.50
C THR A 57 19.98 13.26 -13.36
N ARG A 58 20.28 11.95 -13.37
CA ARG A 58 21.20 11.33 -12.41
C ARG A 58 22.65 11.80 -12.55
N LYS A 59 23.09 12.11 -13.77
CA LYS A 59 24.47 12.59 -14.03
C LYS A 59 24.71 14.01 -13.51
N ASN A 60 23.65 14.80 -13.29
CA ASN A 60 23.74 16.18 -12.83
C ASN A 60 23.86 16.32 -11.30
N GLY A 61 24.07 15.23 -10.57
CA GLY A 61 24.32 15.22 -9.12
C GLY A 61 23.07 15.41 -8.24
N SER A 62 21.89 15.69 -8.82
CA SER A 62 20.63 15.82 -8.08
C SER A 62 19.98 14.45 -7.85
N PHE A 63 20.54 13.67 -6.91
CA PHE A 63 19.96 12.38 -6.55
C PHE A 63 18.79 12.57 -5.58
N PHE A 64 17.56 12.39 -6.07
CA PHE A 64 16.36 12.31 -5.24
C PHE A 64 15.96 10.85 -5.08
N GLN A 65 15.95 10.35 -3.85
CA GLN A 65 15.48 8.99 -3.56
C GLN A 65 13.96 9.01 -3.40
N GLU A 66 13.26 8.47 -4.40
CA GLU A 66 11.81 8.34 -4.32
C GLU A 66 11.39 7.13 -3.48
N CYS A 67 10.80 7.40 -2.32
CA CYS A 67 10.23 6.39 -1.41
C CYS A 67 8.69 6.32 -1.46
N GLY A 68 8.02 7.17 -2.24
CA GLY A 68 6.54 7.16 -2.35
C GLY A 68 5.99 6.22 -3.42
N HIS A 69 6.78 5.91 -4.45
CA HIS A 69 6.35 5.07 -5.58
C HIS A 69 6.88 3.65 -5.46
N TRP A 70 6.25 2.71 -6.15
CA TRP A 70 6.66 1.30 -6.17
C TRP A 70 7.09 0.90 -7.57
N CYS A 71 8.11 0.06 -7.68
CA CYS A 71 8.49 -0.54 -8.97
C CYS A 71 7.39 -1.48 -9.47
N LEU A 72 7.24 -1.55 -10.79
CA LEU A 72 6.41 -2.54 -11.49
C LEU A 72 7.31 -3.46 -12.35
N PRO A 73 7.06 -4.79 -12.37
CA PRO A 73 6.11 -5.51 -11.51
C PRO A 73 6.56 -5.48 -10.03
N GLY A 74 5.62 -5.44 -9.09
CA GLY A 74 5.96 -5.27 -7.68
C GLY A 74 4.81 -5.25 -6.69
N VAL A 75 4.83 -4.26 -5.79
CA VAL A 75 3.91 -4.22 -4.64
C VAL A 75 2.46 -3.93 -5.04
N PRO A 76 2.19 -3.02 -6.00
CA PRO A 76 0.83 -2.74 -6.45
C PRO A 76 0.12 -3.97 -7.03
N ASP A 77 0.86 -4.87 -7.69
CA ASP A 77 0.27 -6.09 -8.28
C ASP A 77 -0.34 -7.00 -7.20
N SER A 78 0.34 -7.18 -6.07
CA SER A 78 -0.23 -7.95 -4.95
C SER A 78 -1.48 -7.30 -4.34
N TRP A 79 -1.59 -5.97 -4.38
CA TRP A 79 -2.81 -5.31 -3.91
C TRP A 79 -3.96 -5.52 -4.88
N ASN A 80 -3.68 -5.48 -6.19
CA ASN A 80 -4.67 -5.78 -7.22
C ASN A 80 -5.23 -7.20 -7.06
N GLU A 81 -4.37 -8.18 -6.79
CA GLU A 81 -4.79 -9.56 -6.51
C GLU A 81 -5.71 -9.64 -5.27
N LEU A 82 -5.36 -8.97 -4.17
CA LEU A 82 -6.18 -8.93 -2.96
C LEU A 82 -7.55 -8.30 -3.21
N VAL A 83 -7.58 -7.17 -3.92
CA VAL A 83 -8.84 -6.49 -4.29
C VAL A 83 -9.67 -7.39 -5.20
N PHE A 84 -9.07 -8.06 -6.16
CA PHE A 84 -9.75 -9.01 -7.04
C PHE A 84 -10.41 -10.14 -6.24
N VAL A 85 -9.68 -10.75 -5.31
CA VAL A 85 -10.21 -11.80 -4.43
C VAL A 85 -11.40 -11.27 -3.60
N VAL A 86 -11.29 -10.05 -3.08
CA VAL A 86 -12.39 -9.42 -2.32
C VAL A 86 -13.61 -9.21 -3.21
N LEU A 87 -13.45 -8.68 -4.41
CA LEU A 87 -14.56 -8.42 -5.34
C LEU A 87 -15.28 -9.72 -5.72
N VAL A 88 -14.54 -10.75 -6.12
CA VAL A 88 -15.11 -12.06 -6.49
C VAL A 88 -15.86 -12.70 -5.31
N ASN A 89 -15.32 -12.63 -4.09
CA ASN A 89 -15.99 -13.16 -2.90
C ASN A 89 -17.18 -12.30 -2.44
N SER A 90 -17.17 -11.00 -2.73
CA SER A 90 -18.22 -10.06 -2.33
C SER A 90 -19.45 -10.15 -3.21
N ASP A 91 -19.25 -10.45 -4.51
CA ASP A 91 -20.31 -10.73 -5.47
C ASP A 91 -21.14 -11.95 -5.03
N GLN A 92 -20.48 -12.99 -4.55
CA GLN A 92 -21.12 -14.20 -4.00
C GLN A 92 -21.99 -13.96 -2.76
N LYS A 93 -21.80 -12.84 -2.05
CA LYS A 93 -22.47 -12.54 -0.77
C LYS A 93 -23.39 -11.30 -0.82
N ASN A 94 -23.66 -10.72 -2.00
CA ASN A 94 -24.41 -9.46 -2.14
C ASN A 94 -23.80 -8.28 -1.34
N ILE A 95 -22.47 -8.25 -1.19
CA ILE A 95 -21.73 -7.23 -0.41
C ILE A 95 -21.44 -5.97 -1.28
N ILE A 96 -21.81 -5.95 -2.55
CA ILE A 96 -21.37 -4.94 -3.56
C ILE A 96 -21.95 -3.53 -3.37
N LYS A 97 -22.55 -3.20 -2.21
CA LYS A 97 -22.85 -1.80 -1.84
C LYS A 97 -21.67 -1.08 -1.16
N HIS A 98 -20.53 -1.75 -1.00
CA HIS A 98 -19.44 -1.27 -0.17
C HIS A 98 -18.38 -0.57 -1.01
N ALA A 99 -18.07 0.68 -0.69
CA ALA A 99 -16.89 1.34 -1.24
C ALA A 99 -15.64 0.57 -0.80
N ILE A 100 -14.64 0.45 -1.68
CA ILE A 100 -13.34 -0.15 -1.35
C ILE A 100 -12.36 0.99 -1.13
N TYR A 101 -11.79 1.08 0.07
CA TYR A 101 -10.78 2.08 0.39
C TYR A 101 -9.40 1.42 0.52
N VAL A 102 -8.49 1.77 -0.40
CA VAL A 102 -7.09 1.32 -0.37
C VAL A 102 -6.22 2.56 -0.11
N LEU A 103 -5.75 2.73 1.13
CA LEU A 103 -4.86 3.84 1.43
C LEU A 103 -3.42 3.50 1.04
N ILE A 104 -2.92 4.17 0.01
CA ILE A 104 -1.54 4.06 -0.44
C ILE A 104 -0.80 5.37 -0.08
N HIS A 105 -0.11 5.38 1.06
CA HIS A 105 0.94 6.37 1.36
C HIS A 105 2.13 6.29 0.39
#